data_AF-Q0F3E0-F1
#
_entry.id   AF-Q0F3E0-F1
#
_cell.length_a   1.000
_cell.length_b   1.000
_cell.length_c   1.000
_cell.angle_alpha   90.00
_cell.angle_beta   90.00
_cell.angle_gamma   90.00
#
_symmetry.space_group_name_H-M   'P 1'
#
loop_
_entity.id
_entity.type
_entity.pdbx_description
1 polymer ?
#
loop_
_entity_poly.entity_id
_entity_poly.type
_entity_poly.pdbx_seq_one_letter_code
_entity_poly.pdbx_strand_id
1 'polypeptide(L)'
;MPLNQESKGGASVKHILLLIASLLLLPITAESADNYCLDAKTNSTWAKMLSESPHDDLVAELFALRIGLCELVKRKTISLDRATAIFEEARGRAVVQRKADELRQKHLRGGNT
;
A
#
# COMPACT_ATOMS: atom_id res chain seq x y z
N MET A 1 36.92 12.68 -58.07
CA MET A 1 36.67 11.55 -57.16
C MET A 1 35.47 11.91 -56.28
N PRO A 2 34.28 11.32 -56.46
CA PRO A 2 33.20 11.46 -55.49
C PRO A 2 33.20 10.29 -54.49
N LEU A 3 33.16 10.61 -53.18
CA LEU A 3 32.89 9.63 -52.13
C LEU A 3 31.39 9.50 -51.95
N ASN A 4 30.92 8.35 -52.44
CA ASN A 4 29.69 7.66 -52.10
C ASN A 4 29.49 7.55 -50.57
N GLN A 5 28.30 7.86 -50.06
CA GLN A 5 27.70 7.14 -48.92
C GLN A 5 26.17 7.15 -49.02
N GLU A 6 25.62 5.99 -49.37
CA GLU A 6 24.22 5.61 -49.17
C GLU A 6 23.96 5.31 -47.69
N SER A 7 23.01 6.01 -47.07
CA SER A 7 22.46 5.65 -45.75
C SER A 7 21.26 4.72 -45.94
N LYS A 8 21.50 3.40 -45.85
CA LYS A 8 20.46 2.36 -45.73
C LYS A 8 20.00 2.25 -44.28
N GLY A 9 18.69 2.30 -44.04
CA GLY A 9 18.13 1.97 -42.73
C GLY A 9 16.71 2.46 -42.47
N GLY A 10 15.82 2.41 -43.45
CA GLY A 10 14.40 2.70 -43.26
C GLY A 10 13.72 1.57 -42.49
N ALA A 11 13.90 1.50 -41.17
CA ALA A 11 12.95 0.82 -40.32
C ALA A 11 11.60 1.52 -40.54
N SER A 12 10.71 0.84 -41.27
CA SER A 12 9.43 1.38 -41.74
C SER A 12 8.75 2.14 -40.60
N VAL A 13 8.55 3.45 -40.76
CA VAL A 13 7.93 4.34 -39.76
C VAL A 13 6.60 3.76 -39.24
N LYS A 14 5.95 2.92 -40.06
CA LYS A 14 4.77 2.11 -39.73
C LYS A 14 5.01 1.14 -38.57
N HIS A 15 6.17 0.49 -38.50
CA HIS A 15 6.55 -0.41 -37.42
C HIS A 15 6.87 0.34 -36.14
N ILE A 16 7.48 1.52 -36.23
CA ILE A 16 7.71 2.40 -35.07
C ILE A 16 6.37 2.90 -34.53
N LEU A 17 5.44 3.32 -35.40
CA LEU A 17 4.08 3.70 -35.01
C LEU A 17 3.28 2.54 -34.40
N LEU A 18 3.41 1.32 -34.94
CA LEU A 18 2.77 0.12 -34.38
C LEU A 18 3.31 -0.26 -33.01
N LEU A 19 4.62 -0.11 -32.77
CA LEU A 19 5.23 -0.37 -31.47
C LEU A 19 4.79 0.66 -30.42
N ILE A 20 4.70 1.94 -30.79
CA ILE A 20 4.20 3.00 -29.89
C ILE A 20 2.71 2.80 -29.57
N ALA A 21 1.90 2.43 -30.57
CA ALA A 21 0.47 2.13 -30.37
C ALA A 21 0.25 0.91 -29.46
N SER A 22 1.10 -0.11 -29.57
CA SER A 22 1.06 -1.30 -28.70
C SER A 22 1.43 -0.98 -27.25
N LEU A 23 2.37 -0.05 -27.02
CA LEU A 23 2.77 0.39 -25.68
C LEU A 23 1.67 1.19 -24.95
N LEU A 24 0.79 1.87 -25.69
CA LEU A 24 -0.34 2.64 -25.14
C LEU A 24 -1.52 1.77 -24.66
N LEU A 25 -1.52 0.48 -25.00
CA LEU A 25 -2.55 -0.50 -24.61
C LEU A 25 -2.22 -1.26 -23.32
N LEU A 26 -1.07 -1.00 -22.71
CA LEU A 26 -0.73 -1.59 -21.41
C LEU A 26 -1.71 -1.04 -20.37
N PRO A 27 -2.59 -1.87 -19.77
CA PRO A 27 -3.42 -1.42 -18.67
C PRO A 27 -2.47 -1.03 -17.53
N ILE A 28 -2.48 0.24 -17.16
CA ILE A 28 -1.88 0.69 -15.91
C ILE A 28 -2.74 0.04 -14.81
N THR A 29 -2.30 -1.11 -14.31
CA THR A 29 -2.87 -1.70 -13.10
C THR A 29 -2.45 -0.78 -11.95
N ALA A 30 -3.25 0.25 -11.70
CA ALA A 30 -3.22 0.94 -10.43
C ALA A 30 -3.65 -0.09 -9.39
N GLU A 31 -2.70 -0.62 -8.62
CA GLU A 31 -2.98 -1.37 -7.40
C GLU A 31 -3.98 -0.52 -6.61
N SER A 32 -5.24 -0.93 -6.60
CA SER A 32 -6.27 -0.14 -5.93
C SER A 32 -5.90 -0.15 -4.46
N ALA A 33 -5.51 1.01 -3.92
CA ALA A 33 -5.27 1.15 -2.50
C ALA A 33 -6.50 0.56 -1.78
N ASP A 34 -6.28 -0.47 -0.96
CA ASP A 34 -7.35 -1.16 -0.25
C ASP A 34 -8.27 -0.11 0.38
N ASN A 35 -9.57 -0.19 0.06
CA ASN A 35 -10.52 0.82 0.54
C ASN A 35 -10.86 0.51 2.00
N TYR A 36 -9.99 0.97 2.91
CA TYR A 36 -10.10 0.74 4.35
C TYR A 36 -11.39 1.29 4.98
N CYS A 37 -12.18 2.08 4.25
CA CYS A 37 -13.39 2.70 4.75
C CYS A 37 -14.67 2.04 4.26
N LEU A 38 -14.71 1.61 2.99
CA LEU A 38 -15.93 1.12 2.35
C LEU A 38 -15.87 -0.38 2.00
N ASP A 39 -14.73 -1.04 2.19
CA ASP A 39 -14.61 -2.47 1.92
C ASP A 39 -15.18 -3.32 3.07
N ALA A 40 -16.22 -4.10 2.76
CA ALA A 40 -16.89 -4.98 3.71
C ALA A 40 -15.96 -6.07 4.26
N LYS A 41 -15.04 -6.58 3.44
CA LYS A 41 -14.07 -7.60 3.85
C LYS A 41 -13.07 -7.05 4.86
N THR A 42 -12.56 -5.85 4.63
CA THR A 42 -11.65 -5.14 5.53
C THR A 42 -12.35 -4.81 6.84
N ASN A 43 -13.60 -4.35 6.80
CA ASN A 43 -14.42 -4.13 8.00
C ASN A 43 -14.59 -5.39 8.85
N SER A 44 -14.93 -6.52 8.22
CA SER A 44 -15.08 -7.80 8.92
C SER A 44 -13.76 -8.25 9.56
N THR A 45 -12.64 -8.11 8.84
CA THR A 45 -11.31 -8.48 9.33
C THR A 45 -10.94 -7.68 10.58
N TRP A 46 -11.13 -6.36 10.56
CA TRP A 46 -10.83 -5.49 11.70
C TRP A 46 -11.76 -5.74 12.90
N ALA A 47 -13.05 -5.98 12.66
CA ALA A 47 -13.99 -6.35 13.72
C ALA A 47 -13.59 -7.68 14.40
N LYS A 48 -13.18 -8.66 13.59
CA LYS A 48 -12.68 -9.95 14.08
C LYS A 48 -11.42 -9.79 14.92
N MET A 49 -10.43 -9.04 14.44
CA MET A 49 -9.19 -8.77 15.20
C MET A 49 -9.49 -8.13 16.55
N LEU A 50 -10.38 -7.15 16.60
CA LEU A 50 -10.78 -6.51 17.87
C LEU A 50 -11.48 -7.49 18.81
N SER A 51 -12.33 -8.39 18.28
CA SER A 51 -13.01 -9.41 19.10
C SER A 51 -12.06 -10.48 19.64
N GLU A 52 -11.02 -10.83 18.87
CA GLU A 52 -10.04 -11.85 19.25
C GLU A 52 -8.98 -11.30 20.20
N SER A 53 -8.82 -9.97 20.27
CA SER A 53 -7.81 -9.29 21.09
C SER A 53 -8.38 -8.04 21.77
N PRO A 54 -9.43 -8.17 22.61
CA PRO A 54 -10.14 -7.01 23.18
C PRO A 54 -9.33 -6.22 24.22
N HIS A 55 -8.24 -6.80 24.74
CA HIS A 55 -7.32 -6.16 25.70
C HIS A 55 -6.01 -5.72 25.07
N ASP A 56 -5.92 -5.77 23.73
CA ASP A 56 -4.72 -5.38 23.02
C ASP A 56 -4.84 -3.91 22.60
N ASP A 57 -4.26 -3.04 23.41
CA ASP A 57 -4.35 -1.58 23.24
C ASP A 57 -3.89 -1.14 21.85
N LEU A 58 -2.89 -1.82 21.27
CA LEU A 58 -2.39 -1.52 19.93
C LEU A 58 -3.42 -1.82 18.84
N VAL A 59 -4.16 -2.93 18.97
CA VAL A 59 -5.25 -3.28 18.05
C VAL A 59 -6.41 -2.29 18.20
N ALA A 60 -6.75 -1.93 19.44
CA ALA A 60 -7.80 -0.95 19.72
C ALA A 60 -7.46 0.44 19.16
N GLU A 61 -6.21 0.89 19.32
CA GLU A 61 -5.72 2.17 18.79
C GLU A 61 -5.79 2.20 17.27
N LEU A 62 -5.26 1.17 16.59
CA LEU A 62 -5.34 1.08 15.12
C LEU A 62 -6.80 1.06 14.65
N PHE A 63 -7.67 0.32 15.32
CA PHE A 63 -9.09 0.29 14.98
C PHE A 63 -9.73 1.68 15.09
N ALA A 64 -9.50 2.38 16.21
CA ALA A 64 -10.02 3.73 16.43
C ALA A 64 -9.48 4.73 15.40
N LEU A 65 -8.17 4.67 15.09
CA LEU A 65 -7.55 5.49 14.07
C LEU A 65 -8.21 5.27 12.71
N ARG A 66 -8.45 4.00 12.31
CA ARG A 66 -9.13 3.67 11.05
C ARG A 66 -10.50 4.33 10.97
N ILE A 67 -11.31 4.22 12.02
CA ILE A 67 -12.65 4.82 12.08
C ILE A 67 -12.57 6.35 11.94
N GLY A 68 -11.66 7.00 12.69
CA GLY A 68 -11.47 8.44 12.63
C GLY A 68 -11.06 8.93 11.23
N LEU A 69 -10.12 8.24 10.58
CA LEU A 69 -9.69 8.57 9.22
C LEU A 69 -10.84 8.42 8.21
N CYS A 70 -11.65 7.37 8.34
CA CYS A 70 -12.80 7.19 7.46
C CYS A 70 -13.89 8.26 7.63
N GLU A 71 -14.09 8.76 8.84
CA GLU A 71 -14.99 9.89 9.08
C GLU A 71 -14.44 11.18 8.44
N LEU A 72 -13.12 11.43 8.48
CA LEU A 72 -12.51 12.57 7.79
C LEU A 72 -12.63 12.47 6.27
N VAL A 73 -12.50 11.26 5.70
CA VAL A 73 -12.72 11.02 4.26
C VAL A 73 -14.18 11.29 3.89
N LYS A 74 -15.14 10.80 4.69
CA LYS A 74 -16.57 11.03 4.48
C LYS A 74 -16.92 12.53 4.50
N ARG A 75 -16.27 13.29 5.39
CA ARG A 75 -16.40 14.76 5.48
C ARG A 75 -15.65 15.51 4.38
N LYS A 76 -14.95 14.80 3.48
CA LYS A 76 -14.09 15.36 2.43
C LYS A 76 -12.97 16.26 2.98
N THR A 77 -12.57 16.05 4.24
CA THR A 77 -11.48 16.79 4.88
C THR A 77 -10.12 16.29 4.40
N ILE A 78 -10.00 15.00 4.11
CA ILE A 78 -8.82 14.37 3.50
C ILE A 78 -9.25 13.41 2.39
N SER A 79 -8.35 13.11 1.44
CA SER A 79 -8.60 12.08 0.43
C SER A 79 -8.47 10.67 1.02
N LEU A 80 -9.05 9.68 0.33
CA LEU A 80 -8.88 8.27 0.67
C LEU A 80 -7.39 7.88 0.67
N ASP A 81 -6.64 8.29 -0.34
CA ASP A 81 -5.19 7.99 -0.44
C ASP A 81 -4.40 8.54 0.75
N ARG A 82 -4.74 9.76 1.20
CA ARG A 82 -4.10 10.36 2.37
C ARG A 82 -4.45 9.60 3.64
N ALA A 83 -5.70 9.20 3.81
CA ALA A 83 -6.14 8.37 4.93
C ALA A 83 -5.42 7.02 4.94
N THR A 84 -5.35 6.34 3.79
CA THR A 84 -4.63 5.07 3.62
C THR A 84 -3.17 5.21 3.99
N ALA A 85 -2.47 6.24 3.50
CA ALA A 85 -1.07 6.46 3.82
C ALA A 85 -0.83 6.65 5.33
N ILE A 86 -1.66 7.45 6.01
CA ILE A 86 -1.57 7.67 7.46
C ILE A 86 -1.77 6.36 8.23
N PHE A 87 -2.78 5.59 7.81
CA PHE A 87 -3.12 4.32 8.45
C PHE A 87 -1.99 3.29 8.31
N GLU A 88 -1.44 3.14 7.11
CA GLU A 88 -0.35 2.22 6.82
C GLU A 88 0.92 2.55 7.60
N GLU A 89 1.24 3.85 7.71
CA GLU A 89 2.37 4.31 8.49
C GLU A 89 2.22 3.95 9.98
N ALA A 90 1.02 4.15 10.54
CA ALA A 90 0.71 3.76 11.91
C ALA A 90 0.77 2.24 12.11
N ARG A 91 0.19 1.47 11.19
CA ARG A 91 0.25 -0.01 11.21
C ARG A 91 1.68 -0.52 11.14
N GLY A 92 2.52 0.09 10.30
CA GLY A 92 3.94 -0.22 10.20
C GLY A 92 4.68 -0.03 11.53
N ARG A 93 4.47 1.12 12.19
CA ARG A 93 5.04 1.37 13.53
C ARG A 93 4.56 0.36 14.57
N ALA A 94 3.27 0.05 14.57
CA ALA A 94 2.67 -0.90 15.49
C ALA A 94 3.30 -2.32 15.36
N VAL A 95 3.53 -2.78 14.12
CA VAL A 95 4.21 -4.07 13.88
C VAL A 95 5.63 -4.07 14.42
N VAL A 96 6.38 -2.98 14.22
CA VAL A 96 7.75 -2.85 14.75
C VAL A 96 7.74 -2.87 16.28
N GLN A 97 6.81 -2.14 16.91
CA GLN A 97 6.67 -2.09 18.37
C GLN A 97 6.40 -3.48 18.95
N ARG A 98 5.43 -4.23 18.40
CA ARG A 98 5.16 -5.60 18.88
C ARG A 98 6.38 -6.49 18.84
N LYS A 99 7.13 -6.46 17.73
CA LYS A 99 8.36 -7.27 17.61
C LYS A 99 9.38 -6.88 18.68
N ALA A 100 9.54 -5.59 18.96
CA ALA A 100 10.42 -5.12 20.02
C ALA A 100 9.97 -5.60 21.40
N ASP A 101 8.67 -5.53 21.70
CA ASP A 101 8.09 -5.98 22.96
C ASP A 101 8.25 -7.50 23.15
N GLU A 102 8.02 -8.28 22.10
CA GLU A 102 8.23 -9.73 22.11
C GLU A 102 9.69 -10.10 22.38
N LEU A 103 10.65 -9.41 21.74
CA LEU A 103 12.07 -9.63 21.98
C LEU A 103 12.46 -9.25 23.42
N ARG A 104 11.95 -8.13 23.92
CA ARG A 104 12.18 -7.70 25.30
C ARG A 104 11.62 -8.71 26.30
N GLN A 105 10.42 -9.23 26.08
CA GLN A 105 9.83 -10.26 26.93
C GLN A 105 10.63 -11.56 26.88
N LYS A 106 11.11 -12.00 25.72
CA LYS A 106 11.98 -13.17 25.59
C LYS A 106 13.29 -13.00 26.35
N HIS A 107 13.92 -11.82 26.26
CA HIS A 107 15.15 -11.52 27.00
C HIS A 107 14.93 -11.55 28.51
N LEU A 108 13.86 -10.92 29.01
CA LEU A 108 13.51 -10.93 30.43
C LEU A 108 13.21 -12.35 30.95
N ARG A 109 12.62 -13.22 30.13
CA ARG A 109 12.35 -14.61 30.49
C ARG A 109 13.59 -15.51 30.43
N GLY A 110 14.53 -15.22 29.53
CA GLY A 110 15.76 -16.00 29.33
C GLY A 110 16.95 -15.57 30.21
N GLY A 111 16.91 -14.37 30.82
CA GLY A 111 17.97 -13.87 31.70
C GLY A 111 17.89 -14.34 33.16
N ASN A 112 16.99 -15.28 33.48
CA ASN A 112 16.72 -15.75 34.85
C ASN A 112 17.15 -17.21 35.09
N THR A 113 18.05 -17.74 34.24
CA THR A 113 18.69 -19.06 34.35
C THR A 113 20.20 -18.90 34.29
#